data_AF-A0A828PN12-F1
#
_entry.id   AF-A0A828PN12-F1
#
_cell.length_a   1.000
_cell.length_b   1.000
_cell.length_c   1.000
_cell.angle_alpha   90.00
_cell.angle_beta   90.00
_cell.angle_gamma   90.00
#
_symmetry.space_group_name_H-M   'P 1'
#
loop_
_entity.id
_entity.type
_entity.pdbx_description
1 polymer ?
#
loop_
_entity_poly.entity_id
_entity_poly.type
_entity_poly.pdbx_seq_one_letter_code
_entity_poly.pdbx_strand_id
1 'polypeptide(L)' 'MAINKEINLESCLSLAWQEIKDRKGRMIDGVFVKEEDL' A
#
# COMPACT_ATOMS: atom_id res chain seq x y z
N MET A 1 -22.34 0.87 -10.66
CA MET A 1 -21.64 -0.16 -11.44
C MET A 1 -20.60 -0.80 -10.52
N ALA A 2 -20.86 -2.04 -10.10
CA ALA A 2 -19.89 -2.82 -9.35
C ALA A 2 -18.64 -3.00 -10.22
N ILE A 3 -17.47 -2.75 -9.64
CA ILE A 3 -16.17 -2.84 -10.30
C ILE A 3 -15.86 -4.33 -10.52
N ASN A 4 -16.51 -4.92 -11.51
CA ASN A 4 -16.13 -6.17 -12.16
C ASN A 4 -15.60 -5.79 -13.55
N LYS A 5 -14.59 -4.92 -13.58
CA LYS A 5 -13.62 -4.98 -14.67
C LYS A 5 -12.74 -6.16 -14.36
N GLU A 6 -12.29 -6.88 -15.37
CA GLU A 6 -11.43 -8.07 -15.29
C GLU A 6 -10.04 -7.72 -14.70
N ILE A 7 -9.99 -7.24 -13.45
CA ILE A 7 -8.74 -7.00 -12.74
C ILE A 7 -8.29 -8.38 -12.28
N ASN A 8 -7.40 -8.98 -13.05
CA ASN A 8 -6.69 -10.19 -12.63
C ASN A 8 -6.20 -9.97 -11.19
N LEU A 9 -6.45 -10.94 -10.30
CA LEU A 9 -6.01 -10.92 -8.91
C LEU A 9 -4.52 -10.54 -8.78
N GLU A 10 -3.70 -11.04 -9.70
CA GLU A 10 -2.27 -10.73 -9.78
C GLU A 10 -2.01 -9.25 -10.07
N SER A 11 -2.81 -8.62 -10.95
CA SER A 11 -2.70 -7.19 -11.25
C SER A 11 -3.15 -6.34 -10.06
N CYS A 12 -4.24 -6.73 -9.39
CA CYS A 12 -4.70 -6.06 -8.17
C CYS A 12 -3.62 -6.12 -7.06
N LEU A 13 -3.04 -7.30 -6.84
CA LEU A 13 -1.97 -7.49 -5.86
C LEU A 13 -0.71 -6.72 -6.24
N SER A 14 -0.32 -6.73 -7.52
CA SER A 14 0.84 -6.01 -8.01
C SER A 14 0.69 -4.50 -7.84
N LEU A 15 -0.49 -3.95 -8.17
CA LEU A 15 -0.79 -2.53 -7.97
C LEU A 15 -0.73 -2.17 -6.48
N ALA A 16 -1.41 -2.95 -5.63
CA ALA A 16 -1.37 -2.72 -4.18
C ALA A 16 0.05 -2.77 -3.62
N TRP A 17 0.89 -3.70 -4.10
CA TRP A 17 2.30 -3.78 -3.72
C TRP A 17 3.10 -2.56 -4.18
N GLN A 18 2.96 -2.13 -5.44
CA GLN A 18 3.67 -0.96 -5.97
C GLN A 18 3.37 0.31 -5.18
N GLU A 19 2.15 0.48 -4.68
CA GLU A 19 1.72 1.62 -3.86
C GLU A 19 2.31 1.65 -2.44
N ILE A 20 2.76 0.50 -1.92
CA ILE A 20 3.24 0.39 -0.54
C ILE A 20 4.71 0.00 -0.41
N LYS A 21 5.33 -0.54 -1.46
CA LYS A 21 6.70 -1.11 -1.41
C LYS A 21 7.78 -0.09 -0.99
N ASP A 22 7.57 1.18 -1.32
CA ASP A 22 8.54 2.26 -1.05
C ASP A 22 8.16 3.08 0.19
N ARG A 23 7.11 2.70 0.92
CA ARG A 23 6.73 3.37 2.16
C ARG A 23 7.80 3.09 3.21
N LYS A 24 8.55 4.13 3.57
CA LYS A 24 9.50 4.12 4.67
C LYS A 24 8.86 4.74 5.90
N GLY A 25 9.22 4.24 7.06
CA GLY A 25 8.70 4.71 8.33
C GLY A 25 9.50 4.17 9.49
N ARG A 26 9.23 4.72 10.68
CA ARG A 26 9.89 4.35 11.93
C ARG A 26 8.84 4.01 12.98
N MET A 27 9.22 3.13 13.90
CA MET A 27 8.43 2.88 15.09
C MET A 27 8.66 4.00 16.10
N ILE A 28 7.59 4.69 16.51
CA ILE A 28 7.60 5.73 17.55
C ILE A 28 6.53 5.35 18.57
N ASP A 29 6.91 5.21 19.84
CA ASP A 29 5.97 4.92 20.93
C ASP A 29 5.06 3.71 20.66
N GLY A 30 5.56 2.71 19.91
CA GLY A 30 4.83 1.50 19.54
C GLY A 30 3.93 1.63 18.30
N VAL A 31 3.91 2.79 17.63
CA VAL A 31 3.15 3.05 16.39
C VAL A 31 4.11 3.20 15.22
N PHE A 32 3.80 2.55 14.09
CA PHE A 32 4.54 2.77 12.84
C PHE A 32 4.11 4.11 12.21
N VAL A 33 5.05 5.05 12.09
CA VAL A 33 4.84 6.37 11.51
C VAL A 33 5.63 6.48 10.21
N LYS A 34 5.00 6.95 9.14
CA LYS A 34 5.64 7.12 7.84
C LYS A 34 6.65 8.27 7.89
N GLU A 35 7.72 8.18 7.11
CA GLU A 35 8.72 9.26 6.99
C GLU A 35 8.14 10.56 6.43
N GLU A 36 7.11 10.46 5.59
CA GLU A 36 6.39 11.60 5.00
C GLU A 36 5.63 12.44 6.04
N ASP A 37 5.26 11.82 7.16
CA ASP A 37 4.47 12.40 8.24
C ASP A 37 5.35 12.90 9.41
N LEU A 38 6.69 12.82 9.28
CA LEU A 38 7.69 13.31 10.24
C LEU A 38 8.14 14.75 9.96
#